data_AF-A0A932KV21-F1
#
_entry.id   AF-A0A932KV21-F1
#
_cell.length_a   1.000
_cell.length_b   1.000
_cell.length_c   1.000
_cell.angle_alpha   90.00
_cell.angle_beta   90.00
_cell.angle_gamma   90.00
#
_symmetry.space_group_name_H-M   'P 1'
#
loop_
_entity.id
_entity.type
_entity.pdbx_description
1 polymer ?
#
loop_
_entity_poly.entity_id
_entity_poly.type
_entity_poly.pdbx_seq_one_letter_code
_entity_poly.pdbx_strand_id
1 'polypeptide(L)' 'IGFGKDPDGEDAHVEDVRAEVIRAFQEIPKSQRLDDRAIEHAVRQSARRTLNELYGKKPITDVHVVRV' A
#
# COMPACT_ATOMS: atom_id res chain seq x y z
N ILE A 1 1.26 -16.98 -15.69
CA ILE A 1 1.51 -15.60 -15.24
C ILE A 1 2.32 -15.74 -13.95
N GLY A 2 3.65 -15.67 -14.05
CA GLY A 2 4.52 -15.89 -12.90
C GLY A 2 4.56 -14.64 -12.04
N PHE A 3 4.11 -14.73 -10.80
CA PHE A 3 4.48 -13.76 -9.77
C PHE A 3 5.96 -14.01 -9.48
N GLY A 4 6.81 -13.09 -9.89
CA GLY A 4 8.23 -13.10 -9.52
C GLY A 4 8.31 -13.09 -7.99
N LYS A 5 8.74 -14.20 -7.43
CA LYS A 5 9.10 -14.33 -6.02
C LYS A 5 10.60 -14.52 -6.01
N ASP A 6 11.34 -13.42 -5.96
CA ASP A 6 12.76 -13.42 -5.64
C ASP A 6 12.90 -13.51 -4.10
N PRO A 7 13.42 -14.62 -3.55
CA PRO A 7 13.33 -14.91 -2.12
C PRO A 7 14.29 -14.12 -1.20
N ASP A 8 15.12 -13.22 -1.75
CA ASP A 8 16.27 -12.64 -1.02
C ASP A 8 16.31 -11.09 -0.97
N GLY A 9 15.26 -10.36 -1.38
CA GLY A 9 15.35 -8.88 -1.39
C GLY A 9 14.06 -8.06 -1.31
N GLU A 10 12.89 -8.65 -1.58
CA GLU A 10 11.62 -7.89 -1.61
C GLU A 10 10.80 -8.01 -0.32
N ASP A 11 11.00 -9.07 0.48
CA ASP A 11 10.25 -9.29 1.72
C ASP A 11 10.72 -8.43 2.91
N ALA A 12 11.93 -7.86 2.87
CA ALA A 12 12.54 -7.17 4.00
C ALA A 12 11.73 -5.95 4.52
N HIS A 13 10.91 -5.35 3.65
CA HIS A 13 10.17 -4.13 3.98
C HIS A 13 8.65 -4.24 3.79
N VAL A 14 8.13 -5.45 3.57
CA VAL A 14 6.68 -5.65 3.44
C VAL A 14 5.95 -5.18 4.69
N GLU A 15 6.51 -5.44 5.88
CA GLU A 15 5.94 -5.00 7.15
C GLU A 15 5.99 -3.48 7.32
N ASP A 16 7.04 -2.81 6.84
CA ASP A 16 7.14 -1.35 6.86
C ASP A 16 6.03 -0.71 5.99
N VAL A 17 5.83 -1.25 4.78
CA VAL A 17 4.76 -0.81 3.88
C VAL A 17 3.39 -1.09 4.49
N ARG A 18 3.21 -2.26 5.11
CA ARG A 18 1.97 -2.64 5.79
C ARG A 18 1.63 -1.67 6.92
N ALA A 19 2.61 -1.33 7.76
CA ALA A 19 2.41 -0.42 8.88
C ALA A 19 1.96 0.98 8.39
N GLU A 20 2.61 1.51 7.36
CA GLU A 20 2.29 2.83 6.82
C GLU A 20 0.92 2.85 6.10
N VAL A 21 0.56 1.76 5.42
CA VAL A 21 -0.79 1.60 4.82
C VAL A 21 -1.88 1.59 5.90
N ILE A 22 -1.67 0.85 7.00
CA ILE A 22 -2.61 0.81 8.11
C ILE A 22 -2.78 2.20 8.73
N ARG A 23 -1.66 2.91 8.93
CA ARG A 23 -1.68 4.28 9.44
C ARG A 23 -2.47 5.20 8.52
N ALA A 24 -2.19 5.19 7.22
CA ALA A 24 -2.89 6.01 6.24
C ALA A 24 -4.40 5.74 6.25
N PHE A 25 -4.83 4.47 6.36
CA PHE A 25 -6.24 4.12 6.50
C PHE A 25 -6.85 4.63 7.81
N GLN A 26 -6.11 4.58 8.92
CA GLN A 26 -6.57 5.08 10.21
C GLN A 26 -6.77 6.59 10.22
N GLU A 27 -5.98 7.33 9.44
CA GLU A 27 -6.11 8.78 9.25
C GLU A 27 -7.34 9.18 8.42
N ILE A 28 -7.93 8.25 7.66
CA ILE A 28 -9.19 8.50 6.94
C ILE A 28 -10.34 8.67 7.94
N PRO A 29 -11.10 9.79 7.89
CA PRO A 29 -12.30 9.98 8.70
C PRO A 29 -13.30 8.84 8.51
N LYS A 30 -13.95 8.39 9.59
CA LYS A 30 -14.90 7.27 9.54
C LYS A 30 -16.00 7.45 8.48
N SER A 31 -16.47 8.68 8.28
CA SER A 31 -17.46 9.03 7.25
C SER A 31 -16.96 8.78 5.81
N GLN A 32 -15.65 8.89 5.57
CA GLN A 32 -15.02 8.69 4.26
C GLN A 32 -14.58 7.24 4.03
N ARG A 33 -14.64 6.36 5.04
CA ARG A 33 -14.30 4.92 4.87
C ARG A 33 -15.36 4.11 4.11
N LEU A 34 -16.48 4.74 3.77
CA LEU A 34 -17.48 4.19 2.85
C LEU A 34 -17.15 4.51 1.39
N ASP A 35 -16.21 5.41 1.14
CA ASP A 35 -15.74 5.74 -0.21
C ASP A 35 -14.52 4.88 -0.54
N ASP A 36 -14.74 3.84 -1.36
CA ASP A 36 -13.69 2.93 -1.81
C ASP A 36 -12.59 3.64 -2.62
N ARG A 37 -12.93 4.69 -3.38
CA ARG A 37 -11.97 5.46 -4.16
C ARG A 37 -11.07 6.28 -3.24
N ALA A 38 -11.63 6.87 -2.19
CA ALA A 38 -10.86 7.60 -1.19
C ALA A 38 -9.88 6.68 -0.46
N ILE A 39 -10.32 5.47 -0.08
CA ILE A 39 -9.46 4.46 0.52
C ILE A 39 -8.36 4.02 -0.45
N GLU A 40 -8.71 3.65 -1.67
CA GLU A 40 -7.77 3.19 -2.69
C GLU A 40 -6.67 4.24 -2.93
N HIS A 41 -7.07 5.51 -3.09
CA HIS A 41 -6.13 6.59 -3.34
C HIS A 41 -5.18 6.82 -2.16
N ALA A 42 -5.71 6.89 -0.94
CA ALA A 42 -4.90 7.12 0.27
C ALA A 42 -3.89 5.98 0.48
N VAL A 43 -4.34 4.73 0.36
CA VAL A 43 -3.48 3.53 0.51
C VAL A 43 -2.43 3.46 -0.60
N ARG A 44 -2.82 3.69 -1.86
CA ARG A 44 -1.88 3.68 -3.00
C ARG A 44 -0.81 4.75 -2.86
N GLN A 45 -1.20 5.96 -2.46
CA GLN A 45 -0.27 7.07 -2.27
C GLN A 45 0.72 6.79 -1.14
N SER A 46 0.24 6.26 -0.01
CA SER A 46 1.06 5.83 1.13
C SER A 46 2.07 4.75 0.71
N ALA A 47 1.59 3.62 0.16
CA ALA A 47 2.47 2.53 -0.28
C ALA A 47 3.50 2.97 -1.32
N ARG A 48 3.09 3.77 -2.32
CA ARG A 48 4.00 4.29 -3.35
C ARG A 48 5.09 5.19 -2.78
N ARG A 49 4.78 5.99 -1.75
CA ARG A 49 5.75 6.82 -1.05
C ARG A 49 6.74 5.95 -0.28
N THR A 50 6.25 5.01 0.53
CA THR A 50 7.09 4.12 1.34
C THR A 50 8.02 3.28 0.46
N LEU A 51 7.50 2.67 -0.61
CA LEU A 51 8.30 1.91 -1.56
C LEU A 51 9.38 2.77 -2.25
N ASN A 52 9.09 4.06 -2.46
CA ASN A 52 10.09 4.98 -3.01
C ASN A 52 11.18 5.34 -2.01
N GLU A 53 10.82 5.54 -0.74
CA GLU A 53 11.77 5.82 0.35
C GLU A 53 12.68 4.59 0.62
N LEU A 54 12.12 3.38 0.53
CA LEU A 54 12.85 2.13 0.79
C LEU A 54 13.75 1.69 -0.36
N TYR A 55 13.23 1.68 -1.59
CA TYR A 55 13.91 1.08 -2.75
C TYR A 55 14.44 2.12 -3.75
N GLY A 56 14.19 3.41 -3.54
CA GLY A 56 14.55 4.48 -4.46
C GLY A 56 13.78 4.48 -5.79
N LYS A 57 12.83 3.55 -5.98
CA LYS A 57 12.07 3.35 -7.22
C LYS A 57 10.58 3.65 -7.00
N LYS A 58 9.84 3.97 -8.07
CA LYS A 58 8.39 4.22 -8.02
C LYS A 58 7.63 3.14 -8.80
N PRO A 59 7.48 1.93 -8.25
CA PRO A 59 6.86 0.80 -8.94
C PRO A 59 5.41 1.11 -9.31
N ILE A 60 4.86 0.45 -10.33
CA ILE A 60 3.42 0.49 -10.57
C ILE A 60 2.75 -0.24 -9.39
N THR A 61 1.76 0.41 -8.78
CA THR A 61 1.09 -0.10 -7.57
C THR A 61 -0.40 -0.12 -7.84
N ASP A 62 -1.02 -1.27 -7.63
CA ASP A 62 -2.46 -1.45 -7.73
C ASP A 62 -3.04 -1.84 -6.37
N VAL A 63 -4.19 -1.27 -6.02
CA VAL A 63 -4.82 -1.43 -4.70
C VAL A 63 -6.25 -1.88 -4.90
N HIS A 64 -6.63 -2.98 -4.25
CA HIS A 64 -7.97 -3.54 -4.30
C HIS A 64 -8.62 -3.48 -2.91
N VAL A 65 -9.80 -2.86 -2.83
CA VAL A 65 -10.61 -2.82 -1.60
C VAL A 65 -11.65 -3.92 -1.67
N VAL A 66 -11.68 -4.80 -0.66
CA VAL A 66 -12.65 -5.89 -0.54
C VAL A 66 -13.52 -5.64 0.68
N ARG A 67 -14.85 -5.59 0.51
CA ARG A 67 -15.83 -5.53 1.60
C ARG A 67 -16.41 -6.93 1.83
N VAL A 68 -16.43 -7.36 3.09
CA VAL A 68 -16.95 -8.66 3.56
C VAL A 68 -18.26 -8.50 4.29
#